data_AF-A0A0D3BXC8-F1
#
_entry.id   AF-A0A0D3BXC8-F1
#
_cell.length_a   1.000
_cell.length_b   1.000
_cell.length_c   1.000
_cell.angle_alpha   90.00
_cell.angle_beta   90.00
_cell.angle_gamma   90.00
#
_symmetry.space_group_name_H-M   'P 1'
#
loop_
_entity.id
_entity.type
_entity.pdbx_description
1 polymer ?
#
loop_
_entity_poly.entity_id
_entity_poly.type
_entity_poly.pdbx_seq_one_letter_code
_entity_poly.pdbx_strand_id
1 'polypeptide(L)'
;MSEVRMLALSPMLMLLLSLLMASFFDTTAGQIGVCYGEYGNNLPSNSEAVAMYKQYNIRRMRMYGPNPNALDALRGSNIELSSTFPMATYNVSQIAKRRPAHGSETTSRSTTMSDSAGLSNIKVSTTTFMGAFTDTYPPSRGRFSDEFLNFLQPVVGFLVSKRSPLLVNIYTYFGYKNGDVSLEFALFKPSNNEFNDPNNRIT
;
A
#
# COMPACT_ATOMS: atom_id res chain seq x y z
N MET A 1 36.92 37.30 32.70
CA MET A 1 36.81 36.49 31.46
C MET A 1 36.10 35.20 31.86
N SER A 2 34.78 35.21 32.03
CA SER A 2 33.72 35.14 31.00
C SER A 2 33.62 33.74 30.36
N GLU A 3 32.45 33.12 30.57
CA GLU A 3 31.79 32.17 29.67
C GLU A 3 32.31 30.72 29.67
N VAL A 4 32.02 29.96 30.74
CA VAL A 4 31.69 28.53 30.61
C VAL A 4 30.34 28.28 31.28
N ARG A 5 29.32 29.03 30.85
CA ARG A 5 27.92 28.66 31.10
C ARG A 5 27.61 27.53 30.12
N MET A 6 27.92 26.30 30.54
CA MET A 6 27.44 25.08 29.92
C MET A 6 25.93 25.25 29.69
N LEU A 7 25.51 25.24 28.42
CA LEU A 7 24.16 25.54 27.94
C LEU A 7 23.13 24.54 28.51
N ALA A 8 22.75 24.70 29.78
CA ALA A 8 21.57 24.05 30.32
C ALA A 8 20.36 24.76 29.72
N LEU A 9 19.86 24.23 28.60
CA LEU A 9 18.56 24.61 28.05
C LEU A 9 17.54 24.46 29.19
N SER A 10 16.77 25.51 29.47
CA SER A 10 15.72 25.49 30.50
C SER A 10 14.84 24.24 30.34
N PRO A 11 14.39 23.59 31.43
CA PRO A 11 13.52 22.41 31.35
C PRO A 11 12.26 22.66 30.49
N MET A 12 11.80 23.91 30.42
CA MET A 12 10.70 24.33 29.56
C MET A 12 11.06 24.28 28.06
N LEU A 13 12.31 24.61 27.70
CA LEU A 13 12.80 24.53 26.32
C LEU A 13 13.05 23.08 25.89
N MET A 14 13.51 22.23 26.82
CA MET A 14 13.62 20.78 26.57
C MET A 14 12.23 20.15 26.37
N LEU A 15 11.23 20.55 27.15
CA LEU A 15 9.84 20.11 26.98
C LEU A 15 9.27 20.58 25.63
N LEU A 16 9.47 21.85 25.27
CA LEU A 16 9.01 22.41 24.00
C LEU A 16 9.67 21.71 22.81
N LEU A 17 10.98 21.44 22.88
CA LEU A 17 11.71 20.72 21.85
C LEU A 17 11.28 19.26 21.78
N SER A 18 10.98 18.61 22.91
CA SER A 18 10.44 17.25 22.92
C SER A 18 9.04 17.16 22.30
N LEU A 19 8.17 18.14 22.55
CA LEU A 19 6.83 18.22 21.95
C LEU A 19 6.91 18.52 20.45
N LEU A 20 7.85 19.38 20.06
CA LEU A 20 8.15 19.67 18.66
C LEU A 20 8.69 18.42 17.96
N MET A 21 9.63 17.69 18.56
CA MET A 21 10.13 16.43 18.02
C MET A 21 9.02 15.36 17.98
N ALA A 22 8.19 15.25 19.01
CA ALA A 22 7.02 14.37 19.02
C ALA A 22 6.00 14.72 17.92
N SER A 23 5.87 15.99 17.53
CA SER A 23 5.03 16.41 16.39
C SER A 23 5.61 16.05 15.02
N PHE A 24 6.92 15.76 14.94
CA PHE A 24 7.56 15.18 13.75
C PHE A 24 7.59 13.65 13.78
N PHE A 25 7.43 13.04 14.95
CA PHE A 25 7.24 11.59 15.08
C PHE A 25 5.77 11.25 14.82
N ASP A 26 5.42 11.08 13.56
CA ASP A 26 4.30 10.19 13.22
C ASP A 26 4.66 8.83 13.80
N THR A 27 4.07 8.47 14.94
CA THR A 27 4.08 7.07 15.40
C THR A 27 3.56 6.23 14.23
N THR A 28 4.45 5.42 13.64
CA THR A 28 4.12 4.42 12.63
C THR A 28 3.29 3.29 13.26
N ALA A 29 2.19 3.64 13.94
CA ALA A 29 1.06 2.74 14.01
C ALA A 29 0.67 2.48 12.56
N GLY A 30 0.54 1.20 12.19
CA GLY A 30 0.14 0.80 10.85
C GLY A 30 -0.99 1.70 10.37
N GLN A 31 -0.75 2.38 9.27
CA GLN A 31 -1.69 3.34 8.71
C GLN A 31 -2.89 2.57 8.13
N ILE A 32 -3.91 2.30 8.95
CA ILE A 32 -5.07 1.46 8.55
C ILE A 32 -5.94 2.20 7.54
N GLY A 33 -6.31 1.49 6.48
CA GLY A 33 -7.29 1.90 5.48
C GLY A 33 -8.29 0.79 5.19
N VAL A 34 -9.35 1.13 4.48
CA VAL A 34 -10.42 0.18 4.12
C VAL A 34 -10.64 0.19 2.61
N CYS A 35 -10.87 -0.99 2.04
CA CYS A 35 -11.27 -1.15 0.65
C CYS A 35 -12.74 -0.77 0.48
N TYR A 36 -13.02 0.20 -0.40
CA TYR A 36 -14.37 0.61 -0.74
C TYR A 36 -14.85 -0.17 -1.98
N GLY A 37 -15.56 -1.27 -1.71
CA GLY A 37 -16.21 -2.08 -2.74
C GLY A 37 -17.59 -1.54 -3.06
N GLU A 38 -17.88 -1.36 -4.34
CA GLU A 38 -19.15 -0.80 -4.83
C GLU A 38 -20.05 -1.84 -5.53
N TYR A 39 -19.64 -3.12 -5.50
CA TYR A 39 -20.41 -4.24 -6.03
C TYR A 39 -21.42 -4.75 -5.01
N GLY A 40 -22.50 -4.00 -4.81
CA GLY A 40 -23.63 -4.36 -3.96
C GLY A 40 -24.88 -3.59 -4.37
N ASN A 41 -26.07 -4.12 -4.06
CA ASN A 41 -27.35 -3.55 -4.49
C ASN A 41 -28.09 -2.75 -3.39
N ASN A 42 -27.53 -2.70 -2.18
CA ASN A 42 -28.10 -2.05 -1.00
C ASN A 42 -27.04 -1.25 -0.22
N LEU A 43 -26.02 -0.77 -0.94
CA LEU A 43 -24.94 0.02 -0.34
C LEU A 43 -25.42 1.43 0.00
N PRO A 44 -24.86 2.06 1.06
CA PRO A 44 -25.08 3.48 1.31
C PRO A 44 -24.58 4.32 0.13
N SER A 45 -25.08 5.55 0.01
CA SER A 45 -24.57 6.51 -0.97
C SER A 45 -23.07 6.79 -0.76
N ASN A 46 -22.37 7.25 -1.80
CA ASN A 46 -20.93 7.54 -1.68
C ASN A 46 -20.64 8.59 -0.58
N SER A 47 -21.51 9.59 -0.40
CA SER A 47 -21.37 10.61 0.65
C SER A 47 -21.55 10.02 2.06
N GLU A 48 -22.51 9.11 2.25
CA GLU A 48 -22.70 8.40 3.51
C GLU A 48 -21.53 7.46 3.81
N ALA A 49 -21.01 6.78 2.80
CA ALA A 49 -19.80 5.97 2.94
C ALA A 49 -18.60 6.82 3.39
N VAL A 50 -18.35 7.97 2.75
CA VAL A 50 -17.30 8.91 3.18
C VAL A 50 -17.56 9.46 4.58
N ALA A 51 -18.81 9.73 4.95
CA ALA A 51 -19.17 10.15 6.30
C ALA A 51 -18.81 9.07 7.34
N MET A 52 -19.07 7.79 7.05
CA MET A 52 -18.65 6.68 7.92
C MET A 52 -17.13 6.59 8.04
N TYR A 53 -16.38 6.75 6.94
CA TYR A 53 -14.90 6.76 7.00
C TYR A 53 -14.40 7.84 7.96
N LYS A 54 -14.95 9.06 7.90
CA LYS A 54 -14.62 10.15 8.83
C LYS A 54 -15.04 9.82 10.27
N GLN A 55 -16.24 9.30 10.46
CA GLN A 55 -16.77 8.94 11.79
C GLN A 55 -15.88 7.92 12.51
N TYR A 56 -15.37 6.94 11.78
CA TYR A 56 -14.50 5.89 12.34
C TYR A 56 -13.00 6.21 12.21
N ASN A 57 -12.64 7.46 11.87
CA ASN A 57 -11.25 7.93 11.72
C ASN A 57 -10.42 7.05 10.75
N ILE A 58 -11.06 6.53 9.69
CA ILE A 58 -10.41 5.80 8.61
C ILE A 58 -9.86 6.82 7.62
N ARG A 59 -8.54 6.96 7.57
CA ARG A 59 -7.85 8.00 6.79
C ARG A 59 -7.41 7.55 5.41
N ARG A 60 -7.61 6.27 5.06
CA ARG A 60 -7.21 5.69 3.78
C ARG A 60 -8.33 4.87 3.16
N MET A 61 -8.57 5.10 1.88
CA MET A 61 -9.55 4.38 1.09
C MET A 61 -8.87 3.76 -0.13
N ARG A 62 -9.19 2.50 -0.43
CA ARG A 62 -8.86 1.88 -1.71
C ARG A 62 -10.11 1.73 -2.57
N MET A 63 -10.11 2.29 -3.77
CA MET A 63 -11.16 2.12 -4.78
C MET A 63 -10.68 1.21 -5.92
N TYR A 64 -11.61 0.50 -6.57
CA TYR A 64 -11.34 -0.46 -7.64
C TYR A 64 -11.68 0.06 -9.05
N GLY A 65 -11.86 1.37 -9.18
CA GLY A 65 -12.15 2.07 -10.42
C GLY A 65 -12.48 3.53 -10.15
N PRO A 66 -12.52 4.38 -11.18
CA PRO A 66 -12.99 5.75 -11.03
C PRO A 66 -14.51 5.78 -10.84
N ASN A 67 -14.98 6.29 -9.70
CA ASN A 67 -16.38 6.66 -9.49
C ASN A 67 -16.45 8.18 -9.24
N PRO A 68 -17.04 8.98 -10.16
CA PRO A 68 -17.14 10.43 -10.01
C PRO A 68 -17.87 10.88 -8.73
N ASN A 69 -18.96 10.21 -8.35
CA ASN A 69 -19.72 10.55 -7.15
C ASN A 69 -18.89 10.32 -5.88
N ALA A 70 -18.11 9.24 -5.84
CA ALA A 70 -17.18 8.99 -4.74
C ALA A 70 -16.05 10.00 -4.70
N LEU A 71 -15.47 10.36 -5.85
CA LEU A 71 -14.42 11.37 -5.94
C LEU A 71 -14.92 12.75 -5.48
N ASP A 72 -16.16 13.11 -5.83
CA ASP A 72 -16.78 14.36 -5.38
C ASP A 72 -17.06 14.33 -3.88
N ALA A 73 -17.56 13.22 -3.33
CA ALA A 73 -17.75 13.04 -1.89
C ALA A 73 -16.43 13.09 -1.10
N LEU A 74 -15.31 12.66 -1.70
CA LEU A 74 -13.98 12.68 -1.08
C LEU A 74 -13.34 14.08 -1.05
N ARG A 75 -13.85 15.05 -1.82
CA ARG A 75 -13.29 16.41 -1.83
C ARG A 75 -13.31 17.02 -0.43
N GLY A 76 -12.16 17.52 0.02
CA GLY A 76 -12.02 18.12 1.35
C GLY A 76 -12.14 17.16 2.53
N SER A 77 -12.18 15.84 2.30
CA SER A 77 -12.32 14.84 3.37
C SER A 77 -11.02 14.53 4.12
N ASN A 78 -9.87 14.89 3.55
CA ASN A 78 -8.53 14.48 4.00
C ASN A 78 -8.32 12.95 4.05
N ILE A 79 -9.15 12.17 3.34
CA ILE A 79 -8.95 10.73 3.14
C ILE A 79 -7.98 10.53 1.98
N GLU A 80 -6.87 9.84 2.25
CA GLU A 80 -5.91 9.41 1.24
C GLU A 80 -6.52 8.30 0.36
N LEU A 81 -6.39 8.44 -0.96
CA LEU A 81 -6.99 7.54 -1.92
C LEU A 81 -5.94 6.72 -2.68
N SER A 82 -6.12 5.40 -2.69
CA SER A 82 -5.52 4.48 -3.65
C SER A 82 -6.57 4.03 -4.66
N SER A 83 -6.50 4.44 -5.92
CA SER A 83 -7.45 4.02 -6.95
C SER A 83 -6.81 3.05 -7.94
N THR A 84 -7.49 1.92 -8.19
CA THR A 84 -7.08 0.92 -9.19
C THR A 84 -7.73 1.22 -10.53
N PHE A 85 -6.96 1.22 -11.61
CA PHE A 85 -7.50 1.35 -12.96
C PHE A 85 -7.67 -0.04 -13.58
N PRO A 86 -8.90 -0.49 -13.88
CA PRO A 86 -9.14 -1.82 -14.43
C PRO A 86 -8.56 -1.94 -15.84
N MET A 87 -7.90 -3.06 -16.13
CA MET A 87 -7.24 -3.30 -17.43
C MET A 87 -8.21 -3.26 -18.64
N ALA A 88 -9.52 -3.43 -18.40
CA ALA A 88 -10.56 -3.34 -19.43
C ALA A 88 -10.85 -1.92 -19.93
N THR A 89 -10.36 -0.86 -19.25
CA THR A 89 -10.50 0.53 -19.74
C THR A 89 -9.53 0.88 -20.86
N TYR A 90 -8.61 -0.03 -21.20
CA TYR A 90 -7.69 0.14 -22.32
C TYR A 90 -8.27 -0.48 -23.59
N ASN A 91 -8.34 0.30 -24.67
CA ASN A 91 -8.66 -0.22 -25.99
C ASN A 91 -7.52 -1.16 -26.44
N VAL A 92 -7.71 -2.46 -26.20
CA VAL A 92 -6.73 -3.51 -26.49
C VAL A 92 -6.32 -3.50 -27.97
N SER A 93 -7.21 -3.06 -28.86
CA SER A 93 -6.95 -2.89 -30.30
C SER A 93 -5.91 -1.82 -30.61
N GLN A 94 -5.77 -0.79 -29.77
CA GLN A 94 -4.74 0.26 -29.91
C GLN A 94 -3.40 -0.16 -29.31
N ILE A 95 -3.42 -1.06 -28.31
CA ILE A 95 -2.22 -1.62 -27.68
C ILE A 95 -1.65 -2.75 -28.53
N ALA A 96 -2.48 -3.68 -29.03
CA ALA A 96 -2.07 -4.84 -29.82
C ALA A 96 -1.52 -4.50 -31.21
N LYS A 97 -1.87 -3.33 -31.78
CA LYS A 97 -1.29 -2.83 -33.05
C LYS A 97 0.13 -2.27 -32.89
N ARG A 98 0.59 -2.09 -31.66
CA ARG A 98 1.96 -1.70 -31.33
C ARG A 98 2.62 -2.94 -30.73
N ARG A 99 3.79 -3.31 -31.27
CA ARG A 99 4.47 -4.58 -30.95
C ARG A 99 4.40 -4.89 -29.44
N PRO A 100 4.13 -6.14 -29.02
CA PRO A 100 3.98 -6.47 -27.62
C PRO A 100 5.35 -6.38 -26.93
N ALA A 101 5.66 -5.21 -26.38
CA ALA A 101 6.72 -5.07 -25.39
C ALA A 101 6.06 -5.12 -24.01
N HIS A 102 6.71 -5.87 -23.12
CA HIS A 102 6.36 -6.15 -21.73
C HIS A 102 5.71 -4.99 -20.96
N GLY A 103 4.94 -5.31 -19.90
CA GLY A 103 4.11 -4.43 -19.05
C GLY A 103 4.74 -3.20 -18.37
N SER A 104 5.90 -2.74 -18.85
CA SER A 104 6.57 -1.47 -18.58
C SER A 104 5.85 -0.26 -19.22
N GLU A 105 5.22 -0.41 -20.39
CA GLU A 105 4.74 0.75 -21.17
C GLU A 105 3.52 1.46 -20.53
N THR A 106 2.59 0.71 -19.93
CA THR A 106 1.39 1.27 -19.28
C THR A 106 1.73 2.05 -18.02
N THR A 107 2.62 1.50 -17.18
CA THR A 107 3.09 2.15 -15.95
C THR A 107 3.95 3.38 -16.24
N SER A 108 4.75 3.31 -17.31
CA SER A 108 5.54 4.45 -17.80
C SER A 108 4.64 5.60 -18.28
N ARG A 109 3.58 5.33 -19.06
CA ARG A 109 2.65 6.37 -19.55
C ARG A 109 1.85 7.06 -18.45
N SER A 110 1.37 6.31 -17.45
CA SER A 110 0.64 6.90 -16.31
C SER A 110 1.53 7.85 -15.50
N THR A 111 2.83 7.56 -15.44
CA THR A 111 3.79 8.41 -14.74
C THR A 111 4.19 9.62 -15.58
N THR A 112 4.38 9.48 -16.90
CA THR A 112 4.58 10.64 -17.79
C THR A 112 3.41 11.61 -17.72
N MET A 113 2.16 11.11 -17.67
CA MET A 113 0.97 11.95 -17.50
C MET A 113 0.97 12.64 -16.13
N SER A 114 1.26 11.90 -15.05
CA SER A 114 1.34 12.47 -13.69
C SER A 114 2.45 13.53 -13.58
N ASP A 115 3.63 13.25 -14.13
CA ASP A 115 4.78 14.15 -14.18
C ASP A 115 4.43 15.41 -14.98
N SER A 116 3.78 15.27 -16.16
CA SER A 116 3.34 16.40 -16.99
C SER A 116 2.25 17.25 -16.35
N ALA A 117 1.43 16.66 -15.47
CA ALA A 117 0.38 17.34 -14.73
C ALA A 117 0.87 17.93 -13.39
N GLY A 118 2.16 17.80 -13.06
CA GLY A 118 2.74 18.27 -11.80
C GLY A 118 2.33 17.44 -10.58
N LEU A 119 1.79 16.24 -10.77
CA LEU A 119 1.28 15.34 -9.72
C LEU A 119 2.36 14.43 -9.14
N SER A 120 3.56 14.97 -8.89
CA SER A 120 4.73 14.20 -8.41
C SER A 120 4.53 13.52 -7.04
N ASN A 121 3.53 13.98 -6.27
CA ASN A 121 3.12 13.40 -4.99
C ASN A 121 2.24 12.14 -5.15
N ILE A 122 1.75 11.84 -6.35
CA ILE A 122 0.95 10.65 -6.63
C ILE A 122 1.88 9.53 -7.11
N LYS A 123 1.95 8.45 -6.33
CA LYS A 123 2.76 7.28 -6.68
C LYS A 123 1.98 6.32 -7.57
N VAL A 124 2.57 5.98 -8.71
CA VAL A 124 2.07 4.89 -9.56
C VAL A 124 2.61 3.56 -9.03
N SER A 125 1.72 2.59 -8.85
CA SER A 125 2.04 1.26 -8.34
C SER A 125 1.30 0.17 -9.12
N THR A 126 1.61 -1.10 -8.84
CA THR A 126 0.78 -2.25 -9.23
C THR A 126 0.38 -3.03 -7.99
N THR A 127 -0.75 -3.73 -8.05
CA THR A 127 -1.14 -4.70 -7.01
C THR A 127 -0.96 -6.13 -7.51
N THR A 128 -0.22 -6.92 -6.76
CA THR A 128 -0.12 -8.38 -6.95
C THR A 128 -0.85 -9.13 -5.82
N PHE A 129 -0.77 -10.46 -5.82
CA PHE A 129 -1.42 -11.34 -4.86
C PHE A 129 -0.49 -12.49 -4.48
N MET A 130 -0.84 -13.23 -3.43
CA MET A 130 0.02 -14.27 -2.85
C MET A 130 0.40 -15.40 -3.83
N GLY A 131 -0.44 -15.70 -4.82
CA GLY A 131 -0.16 -16.75 -5.82
C GLY A 131 0.94 -16.39 -6.83
N ALA A 132 1.43 -15.14 -6.84
CA ALA A 132 2.59 -14.76 -7.64
C ALA A 132 3.92 -15.25 -7.04
N PHE A 133 3.90 -15.76 -5.80
CA PHE A 133 5.08 -16.21 -5.06
C PHE A 133 5.12 -17.74 -4.93
N THR A 134 6.33 -18.29 -4.86
CA THR A 134 6.63 -19.71 -4.61
C THR A 134 7.77 -19.83 -3.60
N ASP A 135 8.06 -21.05 -3.15
CA ASP A 135 9.09 -21.35 -2.15
C ASP A 135 8.94 -20.50 -0.87
N THR A 136 7.70 -20.22 -0.47
CA THR A 136 7.36 -19.22 0.56
C THR A 136 7.61 -19.66 2.01
N TYR A 137 8.14 -20.88 2.20
CA TYR A 137 8.49 -21.41 3.52
C TYR A 137 9.90 -22.04 3.52
N PRO A 138 10.82 -21.57 4.41
CA PRO A 138 10.73 -20.36 5.22
C PRO A 138 10.52 -19.07 4.38
N PRO A 139 9.97 -17.99 4.96
CA PRO A 139 9.77 -16.70 4.26
C PRO A 139 11.01 -16.17 3.54
N SER A 140 12.21 -16.41 4.08
CA SER A 140 13.50 -16.02 3.47
C SER A 140 13.78 -16.64 2.11
N ARG A 141 13.10 -17.75 1.77
CA ARG A 141 13.17 -18.38 0.46
C ARG A 141 12.13 -17.86 -0.53
N GLY A 142 11.16 -17.08 -0.07
CA GLY A 142 10.08 -16.59 -0.90
C GLY A 142 10.61 -15.85 -2.13
N ARG A 143 10.15 -16.29 -3.31
CA ARG A 143 10.51 -15.70 -4.60
C ARG A 143 9.29 -15.62 -5.50
N PHE A 144 9.33 -14.79 -6.54
CA PHE A 144 8.31 -14.86 -7.59
C PHE A 144 8.38 -16.21 -8.30
N SER A 145 7.22 -16.78 -8.67
CA SER A 145 7.21 -17.98 -9.51
C SER A 145 7.73 -17.65 -10.92
N ASP A 146 8.27 -18.65 -11.61
CA ASP A 146 8.87 -18.45 -12.94
C ASP A 146 7.84 -17.92 -13.97
N GLU A 147 6.56 -18.28 -13.79
CA GLU A 147 5.43 -17.75 -14.58
C GLU A 147 5.28 -16.23 -14.45
N PHE A 148 5.35 -15.72 -13.21
CA PHE A 148 5.18 -14.29 -12.95
C PHE A 148 6.49 -13.50 -13.06
N LEU A 149 7.65 -14.15 -13.02
CA LEU A 149 8.95 -13.49 -12.98
C LEU A 149 9.19 -12.61 -14.21
N ASN A 150 8.93 -13.14 -15.41
CA ASN A 150 9.12 -12.40 -16.67
C ASN A 150 8.22 -11.15 -16.77
N PHE A 151 7.04 -11.20 -16.15
CA PHE A 151 6.11 -10.08 -16.14
C PHE A 151 6.44 -9.07 -15.03
N LEU A 152 6.73 -9.54 -13.81
CA LEU A 152 6.90 -8.68 -12.65
C LEU A 152 8.29 -8.06 -12.55
N GLN A 153 9.35 -8.71 -13.06
CA GLN A 153 10.70 -8.16 -13.02
C GLN A 153 10.81 -6.75 -13.63
N PRO A 154 10.34 -6.47 -14.86
CA PRO A 154 10.37 -5.11 -15.40
C PRO A 154 9.47 -4.13 -14.62
N VAL A 155 8.36 -4.61 -14.05
CA VAL A 155 7.47 -3.78 -13.23
C VAL A 155 8.15 -3.39 -11.91
N VAL A 156 8.79 -4.33 -11.22
CA VAL A 156 9.57 -4.05 -10.01
C VAL A 156 10.71 -3.08 -10.31
N GLY A 157 11.44 -3.28 -11.41
CA GLY A 157 12.49 -2.35 -11.85
C GLY A 157 11.96 -0.93 -12.06
N PHE A 158 10.79 -0.81 -12.69
CA PHE A 158 10.09 0.47 -12.84
C PHE A 158 9.75 1.10 -11.47
N LEU A 159 9.13 0.33 -10.57
CA LEU A 159 8.71 0.82 -9.25
C LEU A 159 9.90 1.31 -8.42
N VAL A 160 11.02 0.57 -8.44
CA VAL A 160 12.28 0.96 -7.82
C VAL A 160 12.78 2.29 -8.39
N SER A 161 12.77 2.45 -9.73
CA SER A 161 13.24 3.70 -10.37
C SER A 161 12.41 4.93 -9.98
N LYS A 162 11.11 4.74 -9.67
CA LYS A 162 10.18 5.81 -9.26
C LYS A 162 10.03 5.95 -7.75
N ARG A 163 10.73 5.13 -6.97
CA ARG A 163 10.55 5.02 -5.50
C ARG A 163 9.08 4.82 -5.14
N SER A 164 8.40 3.96 -5.90
CA SER A 164 7.01 3.57 -5.69
C SER A 164 6.95 2.21 -4.99
N PRO A 165 5.94 1.96 -4.14
CA PRO A 165 5.75 0.66 -3.51
C PRO A 165 5.20 -0.37 -4.50
N LEU A 166 5.38 -1.66 -4.19
CA LEU A 166 4.57 -2.75 -4.74
C LEU A 166 3.45 -3.05 -3.75
N LEU A 167 2.20 -3.05 -4.20
CA LEU A 167 1.06 -3.43 -3.35
C LEU A 167 0.81 -4.93 -3.45
N VAL A 168 0.46 -5.58 -2.34
CA VAL A 168 0.18 -7.02 -2.28
C VAL A 168 -1.13 -7.24 -1.53
N ASN A 169 -2.04 -8.00 -2.11
CA ASN A 169 -3.20 -8.50 -1.38
C ASN A 169 -2.78 -9.74 -0.57
N ILE A 170 -2.85 -9.65 0.76
CA ILE A 170 -2.45 -10.71 1.69
C ILE A 170 -3.70 -11.23 2.40
N TYR A 171 -3.86 -12.56 2.42
CA TYR A 171 -5.02 -13.24 3.01
C TYR A 171 -4.59 -14.50 3.75
N THR A 172 -4.39 -14.42 5.07
CA THR A 172 -4.06 -15.58 5.92
C THR A 172 -5.15 -16.66 5.87
N TYR A 173 -6.41 -16.26 5.66
CA TYR A 173 -7.56 -17.16 5.51
C TYR A 173 -7.33 -18.27 4.48
N PHE A 174 -6.71 -17.99 3.34
CA PHE A 174 -6.51 -19.03 2.31
C PHE A 174 -5.49 -20.08 2.73
N GLY A 175 -4.43 -19.71 3.45
CA GLY A 175 -3.50 -20.67 4.03
C GLY A 175 -4.18 -21.59 5.05
N TYR A 176 -5.01 -21.01 5.93
CA TYR A 176 -5.80 -21.82 6.88
C TYR A 176 -6.78 -22.74 6.16
N LYS A 177 -7.55 -22.21 5.20
CA LYS A 177 -8.55 -22.98 4.44
C LYS A 177 -7.93 -24.18 3.71
N ASN A 178 -6.69 -24.03 3.22
CA ASN A 178 -5.96 -25.09 2.54
C ASN A 178 -5.27 -26.08 3.49
N GLY A 179 -5.22 -25.79 4.80
CA GLY A 179 -4.52 -26.60 5.79
C GLY A 179 -3.02 -26.32 5.88
N ASP A 180 -2.52 -25.23 5.27
CA ASP A 180 -1.10 -24.85 5.27
C ASP A 180 -0.67 -24.28 6.62
N VAL A 181 -1.59 -23.64 7.35
CA VAL A 181 -1.34 -23.02 8.66
C VAL A 181 -2.50 -23.26 9.63
N SER A 182 -2.24 -23.17 10.94
CA SER A 182 -3.28 -23.30 11.97
C SER A 182 -4.24 -22.09 11.99
N LEU A 183 -5.40 -22.27 12.61
CA LEU A 183 -6.36 -21.18 12.82
C LEU A 183 -5.76 -20.09 13.71
N GLU A 184 -5.02 -20.47 14.75
CA GLU A 184 -4.36 -19.56 15.68
C GLU A 184 -3.35 -18.68 14.93
N PHE A 185 -2.54 -19.28 14.07
CA PHE A 185 -1.60 -18.55 13.21
C PHE A 185 -2.34 -17.57 12.29
N ALA A 186 -3.39 -18.01 11.60
CA ALA A 186 -4.13 -17.16 10.67
C ALA A 186 -4.87 -15.99 11.34
N LEU A 187 -5.20 -16.12 12.63
CA LEU A 187 -5.87 -15.10 13.46
C LEU A 187 -4.90 -14.26 14.29
N PHE A 188 -3.58 -14.42 14.12
CA PHE A 188 -2.56 -13.74 14.93
C PHE A 188 -2.73 -13.98 16.43
N LYS A 189 -3.20 -15.17 16.83
CA LYS A 189 -3.27 -15.58 18.23
C LYS A 189 -1.94 -16.20 18.66
N PRO A 190 -1.55 -16.04 19.93
CA PRO A 190 -0.39 -16.74 20.46
C PRO A 190 -0.48 -18.25 20.18
N SER A 191 0.60 -18.84 19.71
CA SER A 191 0.71 -20.28 19.51
C SER A 191 2.03 -20.77 20.10
N ASN A 192 2.07 -22.01 20.57
CA ASN A 192 3.29 -22.60 21.16
C ASN A 192 4.35 -22.95 20.10
N ASN A 193 4.06 -22.70 18.81
CA ASN A 193 4.90 -23.05 17.68
C ASN A 193 5.37 -21.76 17.01
N GLU A 194 6.25 -21.01 17.68
CA GLU A 194 6.99 -19.93 17.02
C GLU A 194 7.94 -20.53 15.98
N PHE A 195 7.80 -20.09 14.73
CA PHE A 195 8.66 -20.55 13.64
C PHE A 195 9.81 -19.57 13.48
N ASN A 196 11.05 -20.01 13.73
CA ASN A 196 12.22 -19.18 13.55
C ASN A 196 12.84 -19.41 12.16
N ASP A 197 12.75 -18.41 11.27
CA ASP A 197 13.41 -18.43 9.97
C ASP A 197 14.93 -18.20 10.13
N PRO A 198 15.78 -19.21 9.79
CA PRO A 198 17.22 -19.17 10.07
C PRO A 198 17.98 -18.07 9.33
N ASN A 199 17.41 -17.49 8.27
CA ASN A 199 18.11 -16.56 7.39
C ASN A 199 17.76 -15.09 7.63
N ASN A 200 16.67 -14.77 8.33
CA ASN A 200 16.21 -13.39 8.46
C ASN A 200 15.64 -13.00 9.84
N ARG A 201 15.71 -13.89 10.85
CA ARG A 201 15.22 -13.65 12.23
C ARG A 201 13.74 -13.26 12.31
N ILE A 202 12.94 -13.63 11.30
CA ILE A 202 11.48 -13.50 11.38
C ILE A 202 10.98 -14.68 12.20
N THR A 203 10.39 -14.38 13.35
CA THR A 203 9.70 -15.31 14.26
C THR A 203 8.20 -15.26 14.05
#